data_AF-A0A359HG32-F1
#
_entry.id   AF-A0A359HG32-F1
#
_cell.length_a   1.000
_cell.length_b   1.000
_cell.length_c   1.000
_cell.angle_alpha   90.00
_cell.angle_beta   90.00
_cell.angle_gamma   90.00
#
_symmetry.space_group_name_H-M   'P 1'
#
loop_
_entity.id
_entity.type
_entity.pdbx_description
1 polymer ?
#
loop_
_entity_poly.entity_id
_entity_poly.type
_entity_poly.pdbx_seq_one_letter_code
_entity_poly.pdbx_strand_id
1 'polypeptide(L)'
;LAIIAYQQPVTRPQVDAIRGVNSDGVMKNLLHKGLIQEVGRAEGPGRPILYSTTPEFLGHFGLASLEELPPLNLEELNAPIVEDEESSTNLLKD
;
A
#
# COMPACT_ATOMS: atom_id res chain seq x y z
N LEU A 1 2.25 -1.33 -0.80
CA LEU A 1 1.02 -2.06 -0.45
C LEU A 1 -0.12 -1.10 -0.14
N ALA A 2 0.00 -0.22 0.87
CA ALA A 2 -1.02 0.77 1.21
C ALA A 2 -1.52 1.60 0.00
N ILE A 3 -0.60 2.14 -0.82
CA ILE A 3 -0.96 2.88 -2.05
C ILE A 3 -1.90 2.07 -2.95
N ILE A 4 -1.64 0.76 -3.12
CA ILE A 4 -2.47 -0.11 -3.95
C ILE A 4 -3.83 -0.36 -3.28
N ALA A 5 -3.86 -0.62 -1.97
CA ALA A 5 -5.10 -0.85 -1.24
C ALA A 5 -6.08 0.33 -1.35
N TYR A 6 -5.56 1.57 -1.28
CA TYR A 6 -6.38 2.79 -1.30
C TYR A 6 -6.59 3.42 -2.69
N GLN A 7 -5.75 3.14 -3.68
CA GLN A 7 -5.85 3.75 -5.02
C GLN A 7 -6.05 2.75 -6.16
N GLN A 8 -6.34 1.49 -5.85
CA GLN A 8 -6.62 0.49 -6.88
C GLN A 8 -7.85 0.85 -7.74
N PRO A 9 -7.83 0.49 -9.03
CA PRO A 9 -6.71 -0.14 -9.75
C PRO A 9 -5.60 0.88 -10.08
N VAL A 10 -4.34 0.53 -9.80
CA VAL A 10 -3.19 1.45 -9.95
C VAL A 10 -2.03 0.83 -10.73
N THR A 11 -1.29 1.64 -11.47
CA THR A 11 -0.11 1.20 -12.23
C THR A 11 1.18 1.36 -11.43
N ARG A 12 2.22 0.57 -11.73
CA ARG A 12 3.56 0.75 -11.11
C ARG A 12 4.09 2.18 -11.26
N PRO A 13 4.03 2.84 -12.44
CA PRO A 13 4.49 4.22 -12.55
C PRO A 13 3.77 5.21 -11.63
N GLN A 14 2.47 5.03 -11.39
CA GLN A 14 1.72 5.85 -10.43
C GLN A 14 2.20 5.60 -8.99
N VAL A 15 2.45 4.34 -8.62
CA VAL A 15 3.03 4.00 -7.31
C VAL A 15 4.42 4.63 -7.14
N ASP A 16 5.26 4.55 -8.18
CA ASP A 16 6.60 5.15 -8.18
C ASP A 16 6.51 6.68 -8.01
N ALA A 17 5.57 7.33 -8.69
CA ALA A 17 5.36 8.78 -8.57
C ALA A 17 4.96 9.20 -7.15
N ILE A 18 4.08 8.43 -6.49
CA ILE A 18 3.64 8.71 -5.12
C ILE A 18 4.78 8.45 -4.11
N ARG A 19 5.57 7.39 -4.32
CA ARG A 19 6.68 7.04 -3.42
C ARG A 19 7.94 7.89 -3.65
N GLY A 20 8.05 8.54 -4.81
CA GLY A 20 9.25 9.25 -5.25
C GLY A 20 10.45 8.35 -5.58
N VAL A 21 10.27 7.02 -5.61
CA VAL A 21 11.34 6.04 -5.87
C VAL A 21 10.84 4.84 -6.66
N ASN A 22 11.75 4.10 -7.28
CA ASN A 22 11.44 2.88 -8.01
C ASN A 22 10.86 1.78 -7.08
N SER A 23 9.76 1.16 -7.50
CA SER A 23 9.05 0.14 -6.73
C SER A 23 9.07 -1.26 -7.35
N ASP A 24 9.84 -1.53 -8.40
CA ASP A 24 9.81 -2.81 -9.13
C ASP A 24 10.01 -4.04 -8.22
N GLY A 25 11.04 -4.00 -7.35
CA GLY A 25 11.29 -5.08 -6.39
C GLY A 25 10.15 -5.26 -5.38
N VAL A 26 9.52 -4.16 -4.95
CA VAL A 26 8.37 -4.19 -4.03
C VAL A 26 7.15 -4.78 -4.72
N MET A 27 6.86 -4.35 -5.96
CA MET A 27 5.74 -4.88 -6.74
C MET A 27 5.90 -6.39 -6.94
N LYS A 28 7.08 -6.87 -7.34
CA LYS A 28 7.39 -8.30 -7.47
C LYS A 28 7.20 -9.05 -6.17
N ASN A 29 7.68 -8.52 -5.05
CA ASN A 29 7.52 -9.17 -3.75
C ASN A 29 6.04 -9.30 -3.35
N LEU A 30 5.25 -8.26 -3.54
CA LEU A 30 3.82 -8.27 -3.22
C LEU A 30 3.03 -9.24 -4.11
N LEU A 31 3.37 -9.32 -5.40
CA LEU A 31 2.82 -10.32 -6.32
C LEU A 31 3.18 -11.74 -5.89
N HIS A 32 4.46 -12.00 -5.58
CA HIS A 32 4.91 -13.33 -5.12
C HIS A 32 4.24 -13.75 -3.81
N LYS A 33 3.95 -12.82 -2.91
CA LYS A 33 3.20 -13.08 -1.68
C LYS A 33 1.69 -13.22 -1.90
N GLY A 34 1.21 -12.99 -3.12
CA GLY A 34 -0.21 -13.04 -3.45
C GLY A 34 -1.03 -11.91 -2.82
N LEU A 35 -0.40 -10.83 -2.32
CA LEU A 35 -1.12 -9.72 -1.68
C LEU A 35 -1.71 -8.73 -2.69
N ILE A 36 -1.21 -8.75 -3.92
CA ILE A 36 -1.74 -7.98 -5.04
C ILE A 36 -1.80 -8.85 -6.29
N GLN A 37 -2.59 -8.43 -7.27
CA GLN A 37 -2.77 -9.12 -8.55
C GLN A 37 -2.84 -8.12 -9.70
N GLU A 38 -2.58 -8.62 -10.91
CA GLU A 38 -2.83 -7.89 -12.15
C GLU A 38 -4.31 -7.96 -12.50
N VAL A 39 -4.95 -6.82 -12.71
CA VAL A 39 -6.40 -6.75 -13.04
C VAL A 39 -6.68 -6.21 -14.45
N GLY A 40 -5.62 -5.89 -15.19
CA GLY A 40 -5.72 -5.43 -16.56
C GLY A 40 -4.55 -4.53 -16.95
N ARG A 41 -4.78 -3.70 -17.96
CA ARG A 41 -3.82 -2.72 -18.45
C ARG A 41 -4.50 -1.38 -18.63
N ALA A 42 -3.82 -0.31 -18.27
CA ALA A 42 -4.29 1.04 -18.55
C ALA A 42 -4.18 1.35 -20.05
N GLU A 43 -5.02 2.27 -20.51
CA GLU A 43 -4.94 2.81 -21.86
C GLU A 43 -3.77 3.81 -21.99
N GLY A 44 -3.24 3.95 -23.21
CA GLY A 44 -2.13 4.87 -23.52
C GLY A 44 -0.76 4.21 -23.72
N PRO A 45 0.31 5.02 -23.83
CA PRO A 45 1.64 4.55 -24.21
C PRO A 45 2.19 3.47 -23.27
N GLY A 46 2.69 2.38 -23.85
CA GLY A 46 3.27 1.26 -23.11
C GLY A 46 2.25 0.36 -22.38
N ARG A 47 0.96 0.75 -22.33
CA ARG A 47 -0.16 -0.01 -21.73
C ARG A 47 0.22 -0.67 -20.40
N PRO A 48 0.58 0.14 -19.39
CA PRO A 48 1.12 -0.38 -18.13
C PRO A 48 0.08 -1.24 -17.41
N ILE A 49 0.57 -2.23 -16.67
CA ILE A 49 -0.26 -3.16 -15.91
C ILE A 49 -0.95 -2.42 -14.76
N LEU A 50 -2.22 -2.73 -14.55
CA LEU A 50 -3.02 -2.28 -13.41
C LEU A 50 -3.00 -3.34 -12.31
N TYR A 51 -2.80 -2.90 -11.09
CA TYR A 51 -2.71 -3.73 -9.89
C TYR A 51 -3.82 -3.40 -8.89
N SER A 52 -4.31 -4.44 -8.24
CA SER A 52 -5.29 -4.40 -7.15
C SER A 52 -4.88 -5.34 -6.02
N THR A 53 -5.46 -5.18 -4.84
CA THR A 53 -5.34 -6.17 -3.75
C THR A 53 -6.12 -7.44 -4.08
N THR A 54 -5.82 -8.50 -3.36
CA THR A 54 -6.44 -9.82 -3.49
C THR A 54 -7.29 -10.16 -2.25
N PRO A 55 -8.06 -11.25 -2.28
CA PRO A 55 -8.67 -11.80 -1.07
C PRO A 55 -7.62 -12.19 0.01
N GLU A 56 -6.44 -12.66 -0.39
CA GLU A 56 -5.35 -12.98 0.53
C GLU A 56 -4.87 -11.75 1.31
N PHE A 57 -4.89 -10.56 0.70
CA PHE A 57 -4.66 -9.31 1.41
C PHE A 57 -5.68 -9.10 2.53
N LEU A 58 -6.98 -9.24 2.23
CA LEU A 58 -8.03 -9.08 3.24
C LEU A 58 -7.84 -10.07 4.40
N GLY A 59 -7.59 -11.35 4.08
CA GLY A 59 -7.32 -12.39 5.07
C GLY A 59 -6.07 -12.11 5.91
N HIS A 60 -5.01 -11.56 5.31
CA HIS A 60 -3.78 -11.20 6.01
C HIS A 60 -3.97 -10.06 7.03
N PHE A 61 -4.88 -9.12 6.73
CA PHE A 61 -5.18 -7.98 7.60
C PHE A 61 -6.44 -8.19 8.47
N GLY A 62 -7.08 -9.35 8.39
CA GLY A 62 -8.29 -9.66 9.16
C GLY A 62 -9.52 -8.82 8.77
N LEU A 63 -9.56 -8.35 7.53
CA LEU A 63 -10.65 -7.53 6.99
C LEU A 63 -11.67 -8.41 6.28
N ALA A 64 -12.97 -8.10 6.42
CA ALA A 64 -13.99 -8.76 5.60
C ALA A 64 -14.12 -8.11 4.21
N SER A 65 -13.75 -6.84 4.08
CA SER A 65 -13.90 -6.05 2.86
C SER A 65 -12.94 -4.85 2.82
N LEU A 66 -12.81 -4.19 1.68
CA LEU A 66 -11.93 -3.01 1.55
C LEU A 66 -12.52 -1.78 2.22
N GLU A 67 -13.83 -1.75 2.43
CA GLU A 67 -14.57 -0.69 3.10
C GLU A 67 -14.23 -0.57 4.59
N GLU A 68 -13.61 -1.60 5.17
CA GLU A 68 -13.09 -1.60 6.54
C GLU A 68 -11.72 -0.93 6.67
N LEU A 69 -11.09 -0.57 5.55
CA LEU A 69 -9.85 0.19 5.59
C LEU A 69 -10.11 1.58 6.21
N PRO A 70 -9.23 2.03 7.13
CA PRO A 70 -9.35 3.37 7.70
C PRO A 70 -9.43 4.46 6.61
N PRO A 71 -10.30 5.48 6.77
CA PRO A 71 -10.36 6.57 5.81
C PRO A 71 -9.01 7.29 5.75
N LEU A 72 -8.60 7.67 4.53
CA LEU A 72 -7.41 8.50 4.35
C LEU A 72 -7.72 9.95 4.74
N ASN A 73 -7.28 10.36 5.93
CA ASN A 73 -7.28 11.78 6.30
C ASN A 73 -6.00 12.46 5.76
N LEU A 74 -6.12 13.15 4.63
CA LEU A 74 -5.00 13.86 4.01
C LEU A 74 -4.49 15.04 4.87
N GLU A 75 -5.30 15.59 5.77
CA GLU A 75 -4.85 16.65 6.69
C GLU A 75 -3.93 16.09 7.78
N GLU A 76 -4.25 14.92 8.33
CA GLU A 76 -3.40 14.20 9.29
C GLU A 76 -2.08 13.76 8.67
N LEU A 77 -2.08 13.31 7.41
CA LEU A 77 -0.86 12.88 6.72
C LEU A 77 0.12 14.02 6.41
N ASN A 78 -0.38 15.26 6.35
CA ASN A 78 0.44 16.46 6.15
C ASN A 78 0.78 17.16 7.47
N ALA A 79 0.26 16.66 8.61
CA ALA A 79 0.65 17.16 9.90
C ALA A 79 2.13 16.82 10.16
N PRO A 80 2.89 17.69 10.84
CA PRO A 80 4.24 17.34 11.28
C PRO A 80 4.17 16.05 12.10
N ILE A 81 4.98 15.06 11.75
CA ILE A 81 5.13 13.85 12.57
C ILE A 81 5.70 14.32 13.91
N VAL A 82 4.88 14.31 14.95
CA VAL A 82 5.34 14.51 16.32
C VAL A 82 5.87 13.15 16.75
N GLU A 83 7.19 13.04 16.89
CA GLU A 83 7.80 11.82 17.42
C GLU A 83 7.45 11.72 18.92
N ASP A 84 6.47 10.88 19.25
CA ASP A 84 6.19 10.52 20.65
C ASP A 84 7.33 9.60 21.16
N GLU A 85 8.26 10.18 21.92
CA GLU A 85 9.42 9.53 22.55
C GLU A 85 9.07 8.39 23.54
N GLU A 86 7.79 8.14 23.85
CA GLU A 86 7.38 7.22 24.93
C GLU A 86 7.37 5.73 24.56
N SER A 87 7.44 5.34 23.28
CA SER A 87 7.36 3.91 22.90
C SER A 87 8.63 3.10 23.19
N SER A 88 9.76 3.75 23.53
CA SER A 88 11.06 3.07 23.67
C SER A 88 11.42 2.60 25.09
N THR A 89 10.65 2.95 26.12
CA THR A 89 11.05 2.71 27.52
C THR A 89 10.55 1.40 28.14
N ASN A 90 9.70 0.62 27.47
CA ASN A 90 9.11 -0.60 28.06
C ASN A 90 9.83 -1.92 27.74
N LEU A 91 11.04 -1.92 27.15
CA LEU A 91 11.75 -3.17 26.82
C LEU A 91 12.99 -3.49 27.66
N LEU A 92 13.21 -2.79 28.78
CA LEU A 92 14.36 -3.04 29.67
C LEU A 92 13.92 -3.12 31.14
N LYS A 93 12.96 -3.98 31.45
CA LYS A 93 12.79 -4.56 32.80
C LYS A 93 12.30 -5.99 32.66
N ASP A 94 13.26 -6.92 32.65
CA ASP A 94 13.24 -8.19 33.37
C ASP A 94 14.68 -8.74 33.43
#